data_AF-A0A522PZD0-F1
#
_entry.id   AF-A0A522PZD0-F1
#
_cell.length_a   1.000
_cell.length_b   1.000
_cell.length_c   1.000
_cell.angle_alpha   90.00
_cell.angle_beta   90.00
_cell.angle_gamma   90.00
#
_symmetry.space_group_name_H-M   'P 1'
#
loop_
_entity.id
_entity.type
_entity.pdbx_description
1 polymer ?
#
loop_
_entity_poly.entity_id
_entity_poly.type
_entity_poly.pdbx_seq_one_letter_code
_entity_poly.pdbx_strand_id
1 'polypeptide(L)'
;MRIFLEFSPDQNWTHRTRLTYAFRLFCAIHGHSPLLEPAERESADVVIHYPPGLGNGPGKPVLRLSNLYRPRSPLEPAPPPKRFGRDNETTATFYSPPAGHEPDWLGEVFEWVSCADEYSVKDLDPCGRVPFEASYVGRHKLDARVPHAAVAMWFLQKALDAVTGRVAGRTLTSAEFSSHFVIATHDVDYLPVGRANCVMRLGKNAASSWLEGKSRELAFDQIKMAARRCLTRRDPLAQVPNVVEGEKQRGVNSSFYFLTRHLHRRDANYTSELPELRDLAHSLEREGMEVGVHGSYRCLEESDGLPGEYIRLRKLGLNPQGGRQHWLRFTLDRLIPSLERSGALYDTSIGWVERIGYRAGACFAFPPYNFREERPATFLEIPLAAMDLSLRFEFGGEGKADGFAEVAKLLATSRRYGWGGISLLWHPRAFGGGWMSRETGDIYWKLLDHRWEWKDKWLTAIKFVQATHQRYSEVGLLPAVHVWGAAGENARVCDAVLT
;
A
#
# COMPACT_ATOMS: atom_id res chain seq x y z
N MET A 1 8.03 -16.66 18.66
CA MET A 1 9.36 -17.10 19.14
C MET A 1 10.15 -15.87 19.50
N ARG A 2 11.06 -15.95 20.47
CA ARG A 2 12.10 -14.96 20.69
C ARG A 2 13.27 -15.27 19.75
N ILE A 3 13.57 -14.37 18.82
CA ILE A 3 14.62 -14.59 17.82
C ILE A 3 15.73 -13.60 18.09
N PHE A 4 16.96 -14.07 18.23
CA PHE A 4 18.12 -13.20 18.36
C PHE A 4 18.83 -13.03 17.02
N LEU A 5 19.10 -11.79 16.62
CA LEU A 5 19.84 -11.47 15.40
C LEU A 5 21.29 -11.15 15.74
N GLU A 6 22.20 -12.01 15.31
CA GLU A 6 23.63 -11.91 15.53
C GLU A 6 24.34 -11.47 14.24
N PHE A 7 24.84 -10.24 14.24
CA PHE A 7 25.61 -9.69 13.12
C PHE A 7 27.06 -10.15 13.14
N SER A 8 27.64 -10.24 11.95
CA SER A 8 29.06 -10.44 11.75
C SER A 8 29.87 -9.18 12.10
N PRO A 9 31.12 -9.32 12.61
CA PRO A 9 32.00 -8.18 12.88
C PRO A 9 32.27 -7.25 11.68
N ASP A 10 32.25 -7.76 10.45
CA ASP A 10 32.52 -6.96 9.24
C ASP A 10 31.32 -6.11 8.76
N GLN A 11 30.12 -6.37 9.27
CA GLN A 11 28.93 -5.60 8.90
C GLN A 11 28.97 -4.21 9.58
N ASN A 12 29.08 -3.16 8.77
CA ASN A 12 29.09 -1.77 9.24
C ASN A 12 27.72 -1.31 9.76
N TRP A 13 27.67 -0.08 10.29
CA TRP A 13 26.46 0.49 10.87
C TRP A 13 25.26 0.49 9.89
N THR A 14 25.43 1.01 8.67
CA THR A 14 24.35 1.05 7.66
C THR A 14 23.82 -0.34 7.32
N HIS A 15 24.71 -1.32 7.20
CA HIS A 15 24.34 -2.72 6.96
C HIS A 15 23.44 -3.22 8.11
N ARG A 16 23.90 -3.07 9.35
CA ARG A 16 23.16 -3.52 10.54
C ARG A 16 21.82 -2.81 10.69
N THR A 17 21.76 -1.50 10.45
CA THR A 17 20.52 -0.71 10.57
C THR A 17 19.44 -1.21 9.60
N ARG A 18 19.80 -1.39 8.32
CA ARG A 18 18.87 -1.83 7.28
C ARG A 18 18.37 -3.26 7.50
N LEU A 19 19.26 -4.19 7.88
CA LEU A 19 18.87 -5.56 8.21
C LEU A 19 18.08 -5.65 9.52
N THR A 20 18.36 -4.80 10.51
CA THR A 20 17.56 -4.70 11.73
C THR A 20 16.14 -4.26 11.42
N TYR A 21 15.94 -3.30 10.52
CA TYR A 21 14.61 -2.92 10.04
C TYR A 21 13.88 -4.11 9.40
N ALA A 22 14.52 -4.83 8.46
CA ALA A 22 13.91 -5.99 7.81
C ALA A 22 13.60 -7.12 8.80
N PHE A 23 14.46 -7.32 9.81
CA PHE A 23 14.25 -8.31 10.86
C PHE A 23 13.09 -7.96 11.78
N ARG A 24 12.98 -6.71 12.21
CA ARG A 24 11.84 -6.21 12.98
C ARG A 24 10.55 -6.33 12.16
N LEU A 25 10.61 -6.04 10.87
CA LEU A 25 9.46 -6.17 9.98
C LEU A 25 9.05 -7.64 9.84
N PHE A 26 9.98 -8.56 9.59
CA PHE A 26 9.71 -10.00 9.60
C PHE A 26 9.05 -10.43 10.93
N CYS A 27 9.59 -9.99 12.07
CA CYS A 27 8.99 -10.28 13.38
C CYS A 27 7.57 -9.72 13.51
N ALA A 28 7.33 -8.50 13.04
CA ALA A 28 5.99 -7.89 12.99
C ALA A 28 5.07 -8.64 12.03
N ILE A 29 5.51 -9.21 10.91
CA ILE A 29 4.62 -9.94 10.00
C ILE A 29 4.35 -11.37 10.48
N HIS A 30 5.33 -12.02 11.12
CA HIS A 30 5.27 -13.43 11.53
C HIS A 30 4.97 -13.67 13.01
N GLY A 31 4.81 -12.62 13.82
CA GLY A 31 4.41 -12.72 15.22
C GLY A 31 5.55 -13.25 16.09
N HIS A 32 6.73 -12.65 15.93
CA HIS A 32 7.92 -13.01 16.68
C HIS A 32 8.40 -11.82 17.52
N SER A 33 9.15 -12.12 18.57
CA SER A 33 9.76 -11.13 19.45
C SER A 33 11.23 -10.97 19.04
N PRO A 34 11.64 -9.81 18.51
CA PRO A 34 13.02 -9.57 18.14
C PRO A 34 13.88 -9.33 19.39
N LEU A 35 15.06 -9.95 19.44
CA LEU A 35 16.11 -9.71 20.42
C LEU A 35 17.35 -9.20 19.66
N LEU A 36 17.95 -8.12 20.14
CA LEU A 36 19.04 -7.42 19.45
C LEU A 36 20.24 -7.18 20.35
N GLU A 37 20.05 -7.14 21.67
CA GLU A 37 21.12 -6.89 22.61
C GLU A 37 21.85 -8.21 22.95
N PRO A 38 23.19 -8.24 22.96
CA PRO A 38 23.95 -9.47 23.25
C PRO A 38 23.55 -10.16 24.56
N ALA A 39 23.14 -9.39 25.58
CA ALA A 39 22.65 -9.91 26.85
C ALA A 39 21.36 -10.73 26.72
N GLU A 40 20.57 -10.52 25.67
CA GLU A 40 19.30 -11.22 25.42
C GLU A 40 19.51 -12.57 24.73
N ARG A 41 20.70 -12.86 24.19
CA ARG A 41 21.03 -14.08 23.43
C ARG A 41 20.67 -15.35 24.20
N GLU A 42 20.96 -15.39 25.50
CA GLU A 42 20.64 -16.52 26.38
C GLU A 42 19.14 -16.71 26.64
N SER A 43 18.30 -15.74 26.28
CA SER A 43 16.84 -15.86 26.31
C SER A 43 16.22 -16.29 24.97
N ALA A 44 16.96 -16.23 23.85
CA ALA A 44 16.43 -16.58 22.52
C ALA A 44 15.94 -18.03 22.38
N ASP A 45 14.91 -18.27 21.58
CA ASP A 45 14.50 -19.62 21.17
C ASP A 45 15.35 -20.12 19.99
N VAL A 46 15.81 -19.19 19.14
CA VAL A 46 16.61 -19.44 17.93
C VAL A 46 17.48 -18.21 17.63
N VAL A 47 18.65 -18.45 17.04
CA VAL A 47 19.58 -17.39 16.61
C VAL A 47 19.64 -17.34 15.08
N ILE A 48 19.47 -16.15 14.50
CA ILE A 48 19.86 -15.86 13.12
C ILE A 48 21.29 -15.30 13.17
N HIS A 49 22.22 -15.94 12.47
CA HIS A 49 23.64 -15.63 12.56
C HIS A 49 24.24 -15.34 11.17
N TYR A 50 24.96 -14.23 11.05
CA TYR A 50 25.82 -13.94 9.91
C TYR A 50 27.29 -14.33 10.21
N PRO A 51 27.95 -15.15 9.37
CA PRO A 51 29.36 -15.55 9.56
C PRO A 51 30.32 -14.36 9.36
N PRO A 52 31.55 -14.35 9.96
CA PRO A 52 32.32 -15.49 10.43
C PRO A 52 32.56 -15.48 11.95
N GLY A 53 32.05 -16.51 12.64
CA GLY A 53 32.33 -16.77 14.05
C GLY A 53 32.09 -18.23 14.38
N LEU A 54 33.14 -18.93 14.84
CA LEU A 54 33.05 -20.29 15.34
C LEU A 54 32.34 -20.29 16.68
N GLY A 55 31.28 -21.09 16.76
CA GLY A 55 30.55 -21.30 18.00
C GLY A 55 29.37 -22.22 17.79
N ASN A 56 29.60 -23.43 17.29
CA ASN A 56 28.72 -24.55 17.65
C ASN A 56 28.99 -24.88 19.13
N GLY A 57 28.71 -23.93 20.03
CA GLY A 57 28.58 -24.27 21.44
C GLY A 57 27.37 -25.19 21.60
N PRO A 58 27.33 -26.05 22.63
CA PRO A 58 26.12 -26.79 22.96
C PRO A 58 25.06 -25.76 23.39
N GLY A 59 24.20 -25.33 22.46
CA GLY A 59 23.28 -24.24 22.73
C GLY A 59 22.53 -23.81 21.48
N LYS A 60 21.19 -23.83 21.59
CA LYS A 60 20.16 -23.24 20.72
C LYS A 60 20.20 -23.54 19.22
N PRO A 61 19.04 -23.70 18.56
CA PRO A 61 18.95 -23.68 17.11
C PRO A 61 19.60 -22.42 16.49
N VAL A 62 20.41 -22.61 15.46
CA VAL A 62 21.06 -21.51 14.72
C VAL A 62 20.72 -21.60 13.23
N LEU A 63 20.17 -20.53 12.67
CA LEU A 63 20.00 -20.31 11.25
C LEU A 63 21.14 -19.42 10.73
N ARG A 64 21.90 -19.91 9.75
CA ARG A 64 23.01 -19.16 9.13
C ARG A 64 22.56 -18.57 7.80
N LEU A 65 22.68 -17.25 7.65
CA LEU A 65 22.39 -16.53 6.39
C LEU A 65 23.68 -16.13 5.67
N SER A 66 23.65 -16.03 4.34
CA SER A 66 24.84 -15.88 3.51
C SER A 66 25.57 -14.52 3.59
N ASN A 67 25.09 -13.54 4.37
CA ASN A 67 25.66 -12.18 4.47
C ASN A 67 25.98 -11.58 3.08
N LEU A 68 25.00 -11.57 2.17
CA LEU A 68 25.21 -11.16 0.78
C LEU A 68 24.70 -9.75 0.49
N TYR A 69 23.82 -9.23 1.33
CA TYR A 69 23.35 -7.86 1.19
C TYR A 69 24.52 -6.88 1.25
N ARG A 70 24.58 -5.94 0.32
CA ARG A 70 25.60 -4.90 0.29
C ARG A 70 24.90 -3.55 0.26
N PRO A 71 25.00 -2.74 1.33
CA PRO A 71 24.45 -1.39 1.32
C PRO A 71 24.96 -0.61 0.11
N ARG A 72 24.03 -0.20 -0.74
CA ARG A 72 24.27 0.65 -1.90
C ARG A 72 23.62 2.02 -1.70
N SER A 73 24.08 2.99 -2.47
CA SER A 73 23.33 4.23 -2.65
C SER A 73 22.01 3.90 -3.34
N PRO A 74 20.85 4.44 -2.91
CA PRO A 74 19.59 4.23 -3.62
C PRO A 74 19.61 4.85 -5.04
N LEU A 75 20.54 5.77 -5.31
CA LEU A 75 20.75 6.33 -6.65
C LEU A 75 21.48 5.37 -7.61
N GLU A 76 22.08 4.29 -7.09
CA GLU A 76 22.69 3.24 -7.90
C GLU A 76 21.65 2.16 -8.23
N PRO A 77 21.56 1.69 -9.49
CA PRO A 77 20.62 0.64 -9.85
C PRO A 77 20.84 -0.64 -9.04
N ALA A 78 19.75 -1.34 -8.75
CA ALA A 78 19.80 -2.67 -8.15
C ALA A 78 20.49 -3.69 -9.10
N PRO A 79 21.17 -4.72 -8.57
CA PRO A 79 21.73 -5.77 -9.40
C PRO A 79 20.63 -6.56 -10.14
N PRO A 80 20.91 -7.14 -11.32
CA PRO A 80 19.93 -7.96 -12.04
C PRO A 80 19.42 -9.15 -11.22
N PRO A 81 18.12 -9.46 -11.29
CA PRO A 81 17.52 -10.47 -10.43
C PRO A 81 18.02 -11.87 -10.79
N LYS A 82 18.03 -12.73 -9.78
CA LYS A 82 18.34 -14.15 -9.87
C LYS A 82 17.10 -14.93 -9.50
N ARG A 83 16.83 -16.00 -10.24
CA ARG A 83 15.72 -16.90 -9.92
C ARG A 83 16.14 -17.79 -8.76
N PHE A 84 15.36 -17.79 -7.69
CA PHE A 84 15.47 -18.75 -6.60
C PHE A 84 14.22 -19.63 -6.58
N GLY A 85 14.40 -20.94 -6.34
CA GLY A 85 13.28 -21.86 -6.21
C GLY A 85 13.59 -23.00 -5.26
N ARG A 86 12.64 -23.29 -4.37
CA ARG A 86 12.69 -24.39 -3.39
C ARG A 86 11.25 -24.74 -2.98
N ASP A 87 10.96 -26.01 -2.73
CA ASP A 87 9.65 -26.49 -2.27
C ASP A 87 8.45 -26.09 -3.18
N ASN A 88 8.65 -26.15 -4.50
CA ASN A 88 7.68 -25.68 -5.53
C ASN A 88 7.32 -24.19 -5.46
N GLU A 89 8.06 -23.40 -4.68
CA GLU A 89 7.95 -21.95 -4.64
C GLU A 89 9.09 -21.32 -5.42
N THR A 90 8.82 -20.19 -6.07
CA THR A 90 9.84 -19.43 -6.79
C THR A 90 9.75 -17.95 -6.47
N THR A 91 10.91 -17.29 -6.36
CA THR A 91 11.01 -15.85 -6.19
C THR A 91 12.21 -15.30 -6.96
N ALA A 92 12.30 -13.98 -7.04
CA ALA A 92 13.47 -13.27 -7.52
C ALA A 92 14.27 -12.76 -6.32
N THR A 93 15.58 -13.00 -6.34
CA THR A 93 16.52 -12.47 -5.37
C THR A 93 17.49 -11.49 -6.03
N PHE A 94 17.93 -10.49 -5.28
CA PHE A 94 18.97 -9.55 -5.70
C PHE A 94 20.35 -10.21 -5.65
N TYR A 95 20.53 -11.17 -4.75
CA TYR A 95 21.80 -11.89 -4.57
C TYR A 95 21.62 -13.40 -4.67
N SER A 96 22.65 -14.09 -5.16
CA SER A 96 22.68 -15.56 -5.24
C SER A 96 23.48 -16.14 -4.08
N PRO A 97 22.89 -16.98 -3.22
CA PRO A 97 23.66 -17.70 -2.21
C PRO A 97 24.68 -18.65 -2.87
N PRO A 98 25.82 -18.91 -2.22
CA PRO A 98 26.63 -20.08 -2.55
C PRO A 98 25.81 -21.37 -2.42
N ALA A 99 26.20 -22.41 -3.15
CA ALA A 99 25.51 -23.71 -3.07
C ALA A 99 25.46 -24.22 -1.62
N GLY A 100 24.28 -24.71 -1.20
CA GLY A 100 24.04 -25.23 0.15
C GLY A 100 23.94 -24.17 1.25
N HIS A 101 23.96 -22.88 0.93
CA HIS A 101 23.76 -21.79 1.90
C HIS A 101 22.37 -21.19 1.76
N GLU A 102 21.79 -20.73 2.88
CA GLU A 102 20.56 -19.95 2.84
C GLU A 102 20.85 -18.55 2.26
N PRO A 103 19.98 -18.03 1.38
CA PRO A 103 20.01 -16.62 1.00
C PRO A 103 20.01 -15.67 2.19
N ASP A 104 20.44 -14.44 1.93
CA ASP A 104 20.32 -13.36 2.89
C ASP A 104 18.87 -12.83 2.89
N TRP A 105 17.96 -13.62 3.46
CA TRP A 105 16.52 -13.34 3.39
C TRP A 105 16.14 -11.98 3.96
N LEU A 106 16.84 -11.48 4.98
CA LEU A 106 16.62 -10.14 5.53
C LEU A 106 17.05 -9.05 4.53
N GLY A 107 18.17 -9.27 3.84
CA GLY A 107 18.61 -8.40 2.74
C GLY A 107 17.62 -8.37 1.58
N GLU A 108 17.10 -9.53 1.19
CA GLU A 108 16.08 -9.64 0.13
C GLU A 108 14.78 -8.92 0.52
N VAL A 109 14.32 -9.09 1.77
CA VAL A 109 13.17 -8.33 2.29
C VAL A 109 13.44 -6.83 2.22
N PHE A 110 14.60 -6.38 2.70
CA PHE A 110 14.96 -4.97 2.70
C PHE A 110 14.94 -4.35 1.30
N GLU A 111 15.60 -4.98 0.33
CA GLU A 111 15.69 -4.47 -1.05
C GLU A 111 14.31 -4.27 -1.67
N TRP A 112 13.38 -5.24 -1.47
CA TRP A 112 12.02 -5.11 -1.97
C TRP A 112 11.19 -4.02 -1.28
N VAL A 113 11.07 -4.05 0.06
CA VAL A 113 10.15 -3.15 0.77
C VAL A 113 10.66 -1.71 0.85
N SER A 114 11.97 -1.50 0.68
CA SER A 114 12.54 -0.15 0.65
C SER A 114 12.32 0.56 -0.69
N CYS A 115 11.93 -0.16 -1.75
CA CYS A 115 11.82 0.34 -3.11
C CYS A 115 13.09 1.09 -3.57
N ALA A 116 14.25 0.66 -3.09
CA ALA A 116 15.54 1.32 -3.35
C ALA A 116 15.91 1.33 -4.85
N ASP A 117 15.37 0.39 -5.63
CA ASP A 117 15.54 0.33 -7.07
C ASP A 117 14.90 1.54 -7.80
N GLU A 118 13.80 2.08 -7.26
CA GLU A 118 13.06 3.17 -7.91
C GLU A 118 13.77 4.52 -7.85
N TYR A 119 14.58 4.76 -6.81
CA TYR A 119 15.36 6.00 -6.66
C TYR A 119 16.37 6.22 -7.80
N SER A 120 16.81 5.15 -8.44
CA SER A 120 17.75 5.19 -9.58
C SER A 120 17.05 5.42 -10.94
N VAL A 121 15.71 5.37 -10.97
CA VAL A 121 14.93 5.50 -12.21
C VAL A 121 14.83 6.98 -12.63
N LYS A 122 15.43 7.31 -13.77
CA LYS A 122 15.39 8.66 -14.35
C LYS A 122 14.26 8.86 -15.36
N ASP A 123 13.84 7.79 -16.02
CA ASP A 123 12.80 7.82 -17.05
C ASP A 123 11.41 7.80 -16.40
N LEU A 124 10.97 8.97 -15.98
CA LEU A 124 9.63 9.18 -15.45
C LEU A 124 8.63 9.38 -16.59
N ASP A 125 7.39 8.97 -16.37
CA ASP A 125 6.30 9.23 -17.30
C ASP A 125 5.93 10.73 -17.36
N PRO A 126 5.05 11.18 -18.28
CA PRO A 126 4.62 12.58 -18.37
C PRO A 126 3.84 13.12 -17.15
N CYS A 127 3.54 12.26 -16.17
CA CYS A 127 2.97 12.65 -14.89
C CYS A 127 4.03 12.74 -13.79
N GLY A 128 5.27 12.33 -14.03
CA GLY A 128 6.35 12.31 -13.05
C GLY A 128 6.35 11.05 -12.18
N ARG A 129 5.83 9.94 -12.69
CA ARG A 129 5.78 8.64 -12.00
C ARG A 129 6.84 7.71 -12.57
N VAL A 130 7.27 6.73 -11.78
CA VAL A 130 8.02 5.58 -12.31
C VAL A 130 7.03 4.69 -13.08
N PRO A 131 7.11 4.61 -14.42
CA PRO A 131 6.23 3.73 -15.19
C PRO A 131 6.57 2.25 -14.91
N PHE A 132 5.60 1.36 -15.05
CA PHE A 132 5.80 -0.08 -14.78
C PHE A 132 7.03 -0.65 -15.51
N GLU A 133 7.19 -0.37 -16.79
CA GLU A 133 8.32 -0.87 -17.61
C GLU A 133 9.70 -0.38 -17.15
N ALA A 134 9.76 0.75 -16.44
CA ALA A 134 11.00 1.27 -15.87
C ALA A 134 11.26 0.80 -14.43
N SER A 135 10.26 0.22 -13.74
CA SER A 135 10.45 -0.42 -12.44
C SER A 135 11.35 -1.65 -12.55
N TYR A 136 11.94 -2.10 -11.43
CA TYR A 136 12.73 -3.33 -11.41
C TYR A 136 11.94 -4.55 -11.94
N VAL A 137 10.66 -4.65 -11.56
CA VAL A 137 9.75 -5.72 -12.01
C VAL A 137 9.57 -5.67 -13.53
N GLY A 138 9.26 -4.51 -14.11
CA GLY A 138 9.05 -4.36 -15.55
C GLY A 138 10.32 -4.60 -16.37
N ARG A 139 11.43 -3.93 -16.01
CA ARG A 139 12.72 -4.05 -16.71
C ARG A 139 13.22 -5.48 -16.81
N HIS A 140 12.97 -6.27 -15.77
CA HIS A 140 13.41 -7.66 -15.69
C HIS A 140 12.31 -8.68 -16.01
N LYS A 141 11.12 -8.23 -16.44
CA LYS A 141 9.97 -9.08 -16.78
C LYS A 141 9.59 -10.05 -15.66
N LEU A 142 9.68 -9.58 -14.42
CA LEU A 142 9.21 -10.33 -13.26
C LEU A 142 7.68 -10.28 -13.21
N ASP A 143 7.08 -11.28 -12.58
CA ASP A 143 5.63 -11.31 -12.38
C ASP A 143 5.25 -10.38 -11.22
N ALA A 144 4.58 -9.27 -11.55
CA ALA A 144 4.06 -8.30 -10.60
C ALA A 144 3.10 -8.91 -9.56
N ARG A 145 2.51 -10.07 -9.85
CA ARG A 145 1.58 -10.79 -8.97
C ARG A 145 2.30 -11.63 -7.91
N VAL A 146 3.63 -11.72 -7.93
CA VAL A 146 4.43 -12.39 -6.90
C VAL A 146 4.89 -11.37 -5.86
N PRO A 147 4.45 -11.47 -4.59
CA PRO A 147 4.90 -10.58 -3.52
C PRO A 147 6.29 -11.03 -3.05
N HIS A 148 7.33 -10.70 -3.81
CA HIS A 148 8.69 -11.21 -3.60
C HIS A 148 9.24 -11.00 -2.18
N ALA A 149 8.91 -9.90 -1.50
CA ALA A 149 9.27 -9.67 -0.10
C ALA A 149 8.55 -10.66 0.84
N ALA A 150 7.25 -10.89 0.63
CA ALA A 150 6.48 -11.84 1.42
C ALA A 150 6.93 -13.29 1.18
N VAL A 151 7.30 -13.64 -0.07
CA VAL A 151 7.88 -14.95 -0.38
C VAL A 151 9.26 -15.11 0.29
N ALA A 152 10.08 -14.06 0.34
CA ALA A 152 11.35 -14.09 1.08
C ALA A 152 11.15 -14.29 2.60
N MET A 153 10.17 -13.60 3.21
CA MET A 153 9.80 -13.83 4.61
C MET A 153 9.28 -15.26 4.86
N TRP A 154 8.50 -15.80 3.92
CA TRP A 154 8.02 -17.18 3.98
C TRP A 154 9.19 -18.18 3.95
N PHE A 155 10.17 -17.98 3.08
CA PHE A 155 11.37 -18.82 3.07
C PHE A 155 12.20 -18.69 4.36
N LEU A 156 12.33 -17.48 4.91
CA LEU A 156 12.98 -17.27 6.21
C LEU A 156 12.26 -18.03 7.33
N GLN A 157 10.93 -17.95 7.38
CA GLN A 157 10.13 -18.73 8.33
C GLN A 157 10.37 -20.23 8.18
N LYS A 158 10.38 -20.75 6.94
CA LYS A 158 10.64 -22.18 6.68
C LYS A 158 12.04 -22.60 7.14
N ALA A 159 13.05 -21.76 6.92
CA ALA A 159 14.39 -22.04 7.38
C ALA A 159 14.48 -22.05 8.92
N LEU A 160 13.76 -21.14 9.60
CA LEU A 160 13.65 -21.14 11.07
C LEU A 160 12.91 -22.38 11.60
N ASP A 161 11.82 -22.78 10.95
CA ASP A 161 11.07 -23.98 11.33
C ASP A 161 11.97 -25.23 11.24
N ALA A 162 12.76 -25.34 10.16
CA ALA A 162 13.67 -26.46 9.93
C ALA A 162 14.73 -26.58 11.03
N VAL A 163 15.40 -25.48 11.42
CA VAL A 163 16.45 -25.53 12.46
C VAL A 163 15.88 -25.71 13.86
N THR A 164 14.65 -25.29 14.12
CA THR A 164 13.98 -25.42 15.42
C THR A 164 13.23 -26.75 15.60
N GLY A 165 13.21 -27.61 14.58
CA GLY A 165 12.46 -28.86 14.60
C GLY A 165 10.94 -28.66 14.67
N ARG A 166 10.44 -27.47 14.35
CA ARG A 166 9.00 -27.18 14.28
C ARG A 166 8.47 -27.69 12.94
N VAL A 167 7.28 -28.29 12.95
CA VAL A 167 6.65 -28.75 11.72
C VAL A 167 6.36 -27.55 10.83
N ALA A 168 6.96 -27.55 9.64
CA ALA A 168 6.78 -26.52 8.64
C ALA A 168 5.29 -26.34 8.32
N GLY A 169 4.73 -25.14 8.52
CA GLY A 169 3.31 -24.86 8.21
C GLY A 169 2.38 -24.68 9.40
N ARG A 170 2.89 -24.66 10.65
CA ARG A 170 2.24 -23.85 11.68
C ARG A 170 2.63 -22.39 11.43
N THR A 171 1.95 -21.76 10.49
CA THR A 171 1.90 -20.29 10.42
C THR A 171 1.49 -19.84 11.82
N LEU A 172 2.42 -19.30 12.60
CA LEU A 172 2.11 -18.62 13.85
C LEU A 172 1.49 -17.24 13.51
N THR A 173 0.48 -17.21 12.64
CA THR A 173 -0.62 -16.31 12.94
C THR A 173 -1.21 -16.90 14.21
N SER A 174 -0.98 -16.25 15.37
CA SER A 174 -1.72 -16.63 16.57
C SER A 174 -3.22 -16.70 16.18
N ALA A 175 -4.02 -17.51 16.87
CA ALA A 175 -5.45 -17.62 16.57
C ALA A 175 -6.15 -16.24 16.48
N GLU A 176 -5.58 -15.22 17.14
CA GLU A 176 -5.99 -13.81 17.11
C GLU A 176 -5.84 -13.13 15.73
N PHE A 177 -4.96 -13.62 14.86
CA PHE A 177 -4.67 -13.06 13.52
C PHE A 177 -4.99 -14.02 12.37
N SER A 178 -5.95 -14.93 12.57
CA SER A 178 -6.49 -15.83 11.54
C SER A 178 -7.22 -15.11 10.38
N SER A 179 -7.19 -13.78 10.34
CA SER A 179 -7.93 -12.96 9.38
C SER A 179 -6.98 -12.29 8.40
N HIS A 180 -7.37 -12.29 7.13
CA HIS A 180 -6.67 -11.59 6.06
C HIS A 180 -7.30 -10.20 5.85
N PHE A 181 -6.52 -9.12 5.96
CA PHE A 181 -7.02 -7.75 5.89
C PHE A 181 -6.99 -7.19 4.48
N VAL A 182 -8.12 -6.64 4.04
CA VAL A 182 -8.28 -5.93 2.76
C VAL A 182 -8.81 -4.53 3.05
N ILE A 183 -8.20 -3.49 2.49
CA ILE A 183 -8.58 -2.11 2.75
C ILE A 183 -9.30 -1.55 1.53
N ALA A 184 -10.58 -1.23 1.67
CA ALA A 184 -11.37 -0.59 0.62
C ALA A 184 -11.14 0.93 0.63
N THR A 185 -10.73 1.46 -0.52
CA THR A 185 -10.45 2.89 -0.69
C THR A 185 -11.13 3.46 -1.93
N HIS A 186 -11.50 4.73 -1.86
CA HIS A 186 -12.19 5.46 -2.91
C HIS A 186 -11.63 6.88 -3.07
N ASP A 187 -11.04 7.18 -4.22
CA ASP A 187 -10.58 8.51 -4.57
C ASP A 187 -11.73 9.34 -5.16
N VAL A 188 -12.14 10.40 -4.44
CA VAL A 188 -13.28 11.24 -4.83
C VAL A 188 -12.84 12.31 -5.82
N ASP A 189 -12.59 11.95 -7.07
CA ASP A 189 -12.06 12.92 -8.06
C ASP A 189 -13.14 13.82 -8.73
N TYR A 190 -14.38 13.74 -8.26
CA TYR A 190 -15.49 14.51 -8.79
C TYR A 190 -16.58 14.73 -7.75
N LEU A 191 -17.09 15.97 -7.67
CA LEU A 191 -18.33 16.30 -7.00
C LEU A 191 -19.34 16.89 -8.00
N PRO A 192 -20.65 16.67 -7.78
CA PRO A 192 -21.71 17.14 -8.67
C PRO A 192 -21.97 18.66 -8.52
N VAL A 193 -21.00 19.48 -8.92
CA VAL A 193 -21.09 20.95 -8.91
C VAL A 193 -21.82 21.48 -10.15
N GLY A 194 -23.15 21.44 -10.07
CA GLY A 194 -24.03 22.05 -11.06
C GLY A 194 -24.18 21.25 -12.37
N ARG A 195 -25.26 21.56 -13.11
CA ARG A 195 -25.69 20.77 -14.28
C ARG A 195 -24.70 20.85 -15.44
N ALA A 196 -24.19 22.05 -15.74
CA ALA A 196 -23.32 22.28 -16.89
C ALA A 196 -21.99 21.50 -16.78
N ASN A 197 -21.41 21.42 -15.58
CA ASN A 197 -20.18 20.69 -15.34
C ASN A 197 -20.35 19.19 -15.61
N CYS A 198 -21.45 18.60 -15.13
CA CYS A 198 -21.81 17.21 -15.39
C CYS A 198 -22.01 16.93 -16.90
N VAL A 199 -22.82 17.76 -17.59
CA VAL A 199 -23.08 17.60 -19.03
C VAL A 199 -21.79 17.71 -19.85
N MET A 200 -20.95 18.73 -19.57
CA MET A 200 -19.66 18.88 -20.24
C MET A 200 -18.75 17.67 -20.02
N ARG A 201 -18.71 17.14 -18.78
CA ARG A 201 -17.88 15.98 -18.44
C ARG A 201 -18.37 14.71 -19.13
N LEU A 202 -19.67 14.45 -19.13
CA LEU A 202 -20.27 13.33 -19.86
C LEU A 202 -20.04 13.44 -21.37
N GLY A 203 -20.13 14.65 -21.94
CA GLY A 203 -19.80 14.89 -23.35
C GLY A 203 -18.34 14.59 -23.69
N LYS A 204 -17.40 15.03 -22.83
CA LYS A 204 -15.97 14.69 -22.96
C LYS A 204 -15.72 13.18 -22.85
N ASN A 205 -16.38 12.51 -21.91
CA ASN A 205 -16.29 11.06 -21.76
C ASN A 205 -16.82 10.33 -23.00
N ALA A 206 -17.95 10.79 -23.57
CA ALA A 206 -18.53 10.23 -24.78
C ALA A 206 -17.59 10.37 -25.98
N ALA A 207 -17.00 11.56 -26.15
CA ALA A 207 -16.01 11.82 -27.18
C ALA A 207 -14.78 10.92 -27.03
N SER A 208 -14.21 10.80 -25.82
CA SER A 208 -13.08 9.89 -25.55
C SER A 208 -13.45 8.43 -25.82
N SER A 209 -14.63 7.98 -25.37
CA SER A 209 -15.09 6.60 -25.58
C SER A 209 -15.26 6.26 -27.06
N TRP A 210 -15.72 7.24 -27.86
CA TRP A 210 -15.88 7.12 -29.30
C TRP A 210 -14.55 7.18 -30.07
N LEU A 211 -13.70 8.19 -29.77
CA LEU A 211 -12.47 8.48 -30.52
C LEU A 211 -11.33 7.52 -30.18
N GLU A 212 -11.21 7.11 -28.91
CA GLU A 212 -10.17 6.18 -28.48
C GLU A 212 -10.60 4.71 -28.66
N GLY A 213 -11.69 4.45 -29.38
CA GLY A 213 -12.13 3.11 -29.78
C GLY A 213 -12.54 2.20 -28.62
N LYS A 214 -12.98 2.78 -27.50
CA LYS A 214 -13.19 2.07 -26.23
C LYS A 214 -14.49 1.27 -26.19
N SER A 215 -15.62 1.90 -26.58
CA SER A 215 -16.92 1.23 -26.77
C SER A 215 -17.95 2.25 -27.29
N ARG A 216 -18.65 1.91 -28.38
CA ARG A 216 -19.75 2.73 -28.92
C ARG A 216 -20.95 2.74 -27.98
N GLU A 217 -21.24 1.62 -27.35
CA GLU A 217 -22.33 1.45 -26.38
C GLU A 217 -22.13 2.36 -25.17
N LEU A 218 -20.91 2.36 -24.62
CA LEU A 218 -20.53 3.24 -23.52
C LEU A 218 -20.67 4.73 -23.89
N ALA A 219 -20.26 5.11 -25.11
CA ALA A 219 -20.42 6.47 -25.60
C ALA A 219 -21.90 6.87 -25.70
N PHE A 220 -22.76 6.00 -26.25
CA PHE A 220 -24.20 6.24 -26.32
C PHE A 220 -24.84 6.35 -24.93
N ASP A 221 -24.43 5.51 -23.99
CA ASP A 221 -24.93 5.59 -22.62
C ASP A 221 -24.54 6.90 -21.94
N GLN A 222 -23.30 7.37 -22.11
CA GLN A 222 -22.87 8.67 -21.61
C GLN A 222 -23.68 9.83 -22.23
N ILE A 223 -24.01 9.77 -23.52
CA ILE A 223 -24.90 10.74 -24.18
C ILE A 223 -26.31 10.70 -23.57
N LYS A 224 -26.90 9.51 -23.38
CA LYS A 224 -28.20 9.36 -22.71
C LYS A 224 -28.17 9.94 -21.30
N MET A 225 -27.06 9.78 -20.58
CA MET A 225 -26.88 10.31 -19.24
C MET A 225 -26.77 11.84 -19.23
N ALA A 226 -26.08 12.43 -20.21
CA ALA A 226 -26.03 13.87 -20.40
C ALA A 226 -27.44 14.43 -20.71
N ALA A 227 -28.19 13.78 -21.60
CA ALA A 227 -29.57 14.16 -21.90
C ALA A 227 -30.47 14.04 -20.66
N ARG A 228 -30.40 12.94 -19.91
CA ARG A 228 -31.10 12.76 -18.62
C ARG A 228 -30.71 13.84 -17.61
N ARG A 229 -29.46 14.28 -17.57
CA ARG A 229 -29.01 15.35 -16.68
C ARG A 229 -29.62 16.70 -17.04
N CYS A 230 -29.86 16.97 -18.34
CA CYS A 230 -30.60 18.16 -18.77
C CYS A 230 -32.07 18.14 -18.30
N LEU A 231 -32.66 16.94 -18.23
CA LEU A 231 -34.08 16.75 -17.91
C LEU A 231 -34.36 16.53 -16.41
N THR A 232 -33.36 16.11 -15.63
CA THR A 232 -33.55 15.68 -14.23
C THR A 232 -32.62 16.40 -13.25
N ARG A 233 -33.05 16.51 -11.99
CA ARG A 233 -32.22 17.10 -10.93
C ARG A 233 -31.08 16.18 -10.46
N ARG A 234 -31.21 14.87 -10.63
CA ARG A 234 -30.21 13.89 -10.20
C ARG A 234 -28.95 13.98 -11.05
N ASP A 235 -27.80 14.01 -10.39
CA ASP A 235 -26.52 13.97 -11.08
C ASP A 235 -26.08 12.50 -11.24
N PRO A 236 -25.98 11.99 -12.47
CA PRO A 236 -25.63 10.60 -12.68
C PRO A 236 -24.18 10.27 -12.32
N LEU A 237 -23.32 11.27 -12.09
CA LEU A 237 -21.94 11.10 -11.65
C LEU A 237 -21.81 11.18 -10.12
N ALA A 238 -22.88 11.52 -9.39
CA ALA A 238 -22.91 11.57 -7.93
C ALA A 238 -23.04 10.15 -7.34
N GLN A 239 -21.97 9.37 -7.44
CA GLN A 239 -21.98 7.95 -7.06
C GLN A 239 -21.56 7.68 -5.62
N VAL A 240 -20.92 8.62 -4.93
CA VAL A 240 -20.47 8.41 -3.54
C VAL A 240 -21.60 7.87 -2.63
N PRO A 241 -22.83 8.44 -2.62
CA PRO A 241 -23.91 7.89 -1.81
C PRO A 241 -24.33 6.47 -2.19
N ASN A 242 -24.28 6.10 -3.47
CA ASN A 242 -24.63 4.75 -3.92
C ASN A 242 -23.59 3.72 -3.49
N VAL A 243 -22.30 4.10 -3.53
CA VAL A 243 -21.22 3.25 -3.03
C VAL A 243 -21.39 3.01 -1.54
N VAL A 244 -21.58 4.09 -0.77
CA VAL A 244 -21.81 4.01 0.68
C VAL A 244 -22.98 3.10 1.01
N GLU A 245 -24.13 3.30 0.37
CA GLU A 245 -25.30 2.46 0.58
C GLU A 245 -25.01 0.98 0.25
N GLY A 246 -24.38 0.71 -0.90
CA GLY A 246 -24.03 -0.65 -1.33
C GLY A 246 -23.05 -1.36 -0.40
N GLU A 247 -22.11 -0.63 0.19
CA GLU A 247 -21.16 -1.14 1.19
C GLU A 247 -21.84 -1.37 2.56
N LYS A 248 -22.69 -0.44 2.99
CA LYS A 248 -23.45 -0.54 4.25
C LYS A 248 -24.42 -1.72 4.24
N GLN A 249 -25.07 -1.99 3.11
CA GLN A 249 -25.88 -3.20 2.92
C GLN A 249 -25.05 -4.49 3.07
N ARG A 250 -23.74 -4.41 2.85
CA ARG A 250 -22.77 -5.49 3.07
C ARG A 250 -22.06 -5.36 4.42
N GLY A 251 -22.40 -4.41 5.29
CA GLY A 251 -21.72 -4.22 6.57
C GLY A 251 -20.21 -3.96 6.43
N VAL A 252 -19.80 -3.30 5.36
CA VAL A 252 -18.41 -2.86 5.14
C VAL A 252 -18.35 -1.34 5.19
N ASN A 253 -17.28 -0.82 5.78
CA ASN A 253 -16.95 0.60 5.73
C ASN A 253 -15.62 0.76 4.97
N SER A 254 -15.50 1.83 4.19
CA SER A 254 -14.35 2.15 3.35
C SER A 254 -13.77 3.53 3.65
N SER A 255 -12.62 3.83 3.06
CA SER A 255 -11.94 5.12 3.19
C SER A 255 -12.13 5.95 1.92
N PHE A 256 -12.65 7.16 2.06
CA PHE A 256 -12.85 8.11 0.97
C PHE A 256 -11.81 9.24 1.05
N TYR A 257 -11.06 9.44 -0.02
CA TYR A 257 -10.00 10.45 -0.08
C TYR A 257 -10.44 11.64 -0.92
N PHE A 258 -10.25 12.85 -0.37
CA PHE A 258 -10.70 14.11 -0.97
C PHE A 258 -9.53 15.04 -1.25
N LEU A 259 -9.56 15.69 -2.41
CA LEU A 259 -8.65 16.80 -2.68
C LEU A 259 -9.13 18.04 -1.92
N THR A 260 -8.20 18.89 -1.52
CA THR A 260 -8.56 20.17 -0.88
C THR A 260 -8.26 21.38 -1.74
N ARG A 261 -7.43 21.22 -2.78
CA ARG A 261 -6.96 22.31 -3.63
C ARG A 261 -7.06 21.93 -5.10
N HIS A 262 -7.03 22.95 -5.94
CA HIS A 262 -6.94 22.81 -7.39
C HIS A 262 -5.61 23.45 -7.84
N LEU A 263 -4.51 22.70 -7.72
CA LEU A 263 -3.16 23.14 -8.08
C LEU A 263 -2.80 22.84 -9.55
N HIS A 264 -3.60 22.00 -10.21
CA HIS A 264 -3.36 21.61 -11.58
C HIS A 264 -4.67 21.22 -12.28
N ARG A 265 -4.70 21.36 -13.62
CA ARG A 265 -5.86 20.98 -14.46
C ARG A 265 -6.30 19.51 -14.35
N ARG A 266 -5.46 18.64 -13.76
CA ARG A 266 -5.75 17.22 -13.53
C ARG A 266 -6.49 16.99 -12.21
N ASP A 267 -6.47 17.95 -11.29
CA ASP A 267 -7.18 17.87 -10.00
C ASP A 267 -8.70 17.83 -10.21
N ALA A 268 -9.40 17.45 -9.14
CA ALA A 268 -10.84 17.43 -9.12
C ALA A 268 -11.48 18.78 -9.42
N ASN A 269 -12.77 18.75 -9.74
CA ASN A 269 -13.57 19.92 -10.09
C ASN A 269 -14.08 20.71 -8.88
N TYR A 270 -13.46 20.53 -7.71
CA TYR A 270 -13.86 21.13 -6.44
C TYR A 270 -12.62 21.45 -5.61
N THR A 271 -12.82 22.26 -4.55
CA THR A 271 -11.82 22.56 -3.51
C THR A 271 -12.47 22.43 -2.14
N SER A 272 -11.70 22.54 -1.06
CA SER A 272 -12.21 22.54 0.32
C SER A 272 -13.15 23.71 0.64
N GLU A 273 -13.20 24.74 -0.21
CA GLU A 273 -14.07 25.91 -0.03
C GLU A 273 -15.52 25.62 -0.46
N LEU A 274 -15.73 24.54 -1.21
CA LEU A 274 -17.04 24.12 -1.69
C LEU A 274 -17.87 23.49 -0.54
N PRO A 275 -19.04 24.04 -0.18
CA PRO A 275 -19.88 23.50 0.91
C PRO A 275 -20.26 22.02 0.71
N GLU A 276 -20.49 21.60 -0.54
CA GLU A 276 -20.85 20.23 -0.90
C GLU A 276 -19.79 19.21 -0.49
N LEU A 277 -18.50 19.59 -0.48
CA LEU A 277 -17.43 18.73 0.04
C LEU A 277 -17.60 18.53 1.54
N ARG A 278 -17.77 19.62 2.29
CA ARG A 278 -17.95 19.57 3.75
C ARG A 278 -19.15 18.70 4.09
N ASP A 279 -20.29 18.97 3.47
CA ASP A 279 -21.54 18.28 3.79
C ASP A 279 -21.46 16.78 3.45
N LEU A 280 -20.81 16.42 2.34
CA LEU A 280 -20.57 15.02 1.98
C LEU A 280 -19.59 14.35 2.95
N ALA A 281 -18.45 14.97 3.25
CA ALA A 281 -17.44 14.41 4.16
C ALA A 281 -18.01 14.16 5.56
N HIS A 282 -18.76 15.12 6.12
CA HIS A 282 -19.45 14.95 7.39
C HIS A 282 -20.55 13.87 7.32
N SER A 283 -21.21 13.71 6.17
CA SER A 283 -22.15 12.60 5.98
C SER A 283 -21.45 11.24 5.99
N LEU A 284 -20.27 11.14 5.38
CA LEU A 284 -19.47 9.92 5.37
C LEU A 284 -19.04 9.51 6.79
N GLU A 285 -18.54 10.46 7.59
CA GLU A 285 -18.17 10.17 8.98
C GLU A 285 -19.37 9.70 9.82
N ARG A 286 -20.56 10.29 9.63
CA ARG A 286 -21.80 9.83 10.30
C ARG A 286 -22.19 8.40 9.92
N GLU A 287 -21.91 7.97 8.70
CA GLU A 287 -22.13 6.60 8.23
C GLU A 287 -21.05 5.62 8.70
N GLY A 288 -20.01 6.12 9.37
CA GLY A 288 -18.85 5.35 9.84
C GLY A 288 -17.77 5.13 8.78
N MET A 289 -17.86 5.82 7.64
CA MET A 289 -16.83 5.83 6.61
C MET A 289 -15.66 6.71 7.05
N GLU A 290 -14.46 6.38 6.59
CA GLU A 290 -13.28 7.20 6.85
C GLU A 290 -13.15 8.32 5.81
N VAL A 291 -12.75 9.52 6.24
CA VAL A 291 -12.38 10.63 5.36
C VAL A 291 -10.89 10.90 5.49
N GLY A 292 -10.16 10.83 4.36
CA GLY A 292 -8.72 11.09 4.29
C GLY A 292 -8.34 12.09 3.20
N VAL A 293 -7.03 12.35 3.09
CA VAL A 293 -6.47 13.31 2.12
C VAL A 293 -6.22 12.63 0.78
N HIS A 294 -6.73 13.21 -0.30
CA HIS A 294 -6.25 12.92 -1.64
C HIS A 294 -5.29 14.04 -2.06
N GLY A 295 -3.98 13.82 -1.91
CA GLY A 295 -2.99 14.88 -2.09
C GLY A 295 -3.06 15.47 -3.50
N SER A 296 -3.34 16.78 -3.62
CA SER A 296 -3.51 17.42 -4.94
C SER A 296 -2.28 17.24 -5.82
N TYR A 297 -2.45 17.32 -7.14
CA TYR A 297 -1.46 16.89 -8.14
C TYR A 297 -0.04 17.45 -7.92
N ARG A 298 0.10 18.68 -7.41
CA ARG A 298 1.40 19.34 -7.14
C ARG A 298 1.73 19.50 -5.65
N CYS A 299 1.00 18.86 -4.75
CA CYS A 299 1.16 19.08 -3.30
C CYS A 299 2.52 18.65 -2.75
N LEU A 300 3.25 17.77 -3.46
CA LEU A 300 4.61 17.33 -3.10
C LEU A 300 5.73 18.18 -3.74
N GLU A 301 5.40 19.22 -4.50
CA GLU A 301 6.41 20.12 -5.08
C GLU A 301 6.90 21.16 -4.08
N GLU A 302 6.06 21.52 -3.12
CA GLU A 302 6.35 22.48 -2.05
C GLU A 302 6.39 21.79 -0.69
N SER A 303 7.24 22.26 0.22
CA SER A 303 7.47 21.62 1.53
C SER A 303 6.23 21.62 2.43
N ASP A 304 5.38 22.64 2.32
CA ASP A 304 4.14 22.83 3.08
C ASP A 304 2.88 22.42 2.29
N GLY A 305 3.05 21.94 1.05
CA GLY A 305 1.95 21.64 0.14
C GLY A 305 0.99 20.62 0.74
N LEU A 306 1.45 19.38 0.95
CA LEU A 306 0.66 18.30 1.56
C LEU A 306 0.25 18.59 3.02
N PRO A 307 1.12 19.06 3.93
CA PRO A 307 0.71 19.46 5.29
C PRO A 307 -0.43 20.48 5.30
N GLY A 308 -0.40 21.45 4.38
CA GLY A 308 -1.47 22.42 4.21
C GLY A 308 -2.81 21.79 3.82
N GLU A 309 -2.83 20.66 3.12
CA GLU A 309 -4.06 19.96 2.75
C GLU A 309 -4.68 19.22 3.94
N TYR A 310 -3.85 18.60 4.79
CA TYR A 310 -4.29 18.05 6.08
C TYR A 310 -4.92 19.15 6.94
N ILE A 311 -4.27 20.31 7.06
CA ILE A 311 -4.77 21.46 7.82
C ILE A 311 -6.12 21.95 7.27
N ARG A 312 -6.33 21.94 5.94
CA ARG A 312 -7.60 22.37 5.32
C ARG A 312 -8.75 21.46 5.70
N LEU A 313 -8.57 20.13 5.65
CA LEU A 313 -9.61 19.21 6.12
C LEU A 313 -9.85 19.37 7.63
N ARG A 314 -8.81 19.57 8.44
CA ARG A 314 -8.97 19.84 9.88
C ARG A 314 -9.79 21.10 10.16
N LYS A 315 -9.60 22.18 9.38
CA LYS A 315 -10.41 23.40 9.46
C LYS A 315 -11.88 23.19 9.11
N LEU A 316 -12.21 22.12 8.38
CA LEU A 316 -13.59 21.71 8.11
C LEU A 316 -14.19 20.85 9.24
N GLY A 317 -13.46 20.64 10.35
CA GLY A 317 -13.90 19.82 11.48
C GLY A 317 -13.67 18.32 11.26
N LEU A 318 -12.90 17.93 10.25
CA LEU A 318 -12.53 16.53 9.96
C LEU A 318 -11.19 16.20 10.64
N ASN A 319 -10.84 14.91 10.74
CA ASN A 319 -9.55 14.50 11.32
C ASN A 319 -8.82 13.47 10.45
N PRO A 320 -8.33 13.85 9.26
CA PRO A 320 -7.69 12.90 8.35
C PRO A 320 -6.42 12.30 8.99
N GLN A 321 -6.31 10.98 8.95
CA GLN A 321 -5.17 10.23 9.49
C GLN A 321 -4.22 9.70 8.42
N GLY A 322 -4.57 9.84 7.14
CA GLY A 322 -3.80 9.31 6.03
C GLY A 322 -4.53 9.57 4.72
N GLY A 323 -4.09 8.90 3.66
CA GLY A 323 -4.66 9.13 2.34
C GLY A 323 -3.94 8.47 1.18
N ARG A 324 -3.98 9.18 0.04
CA ARG A 324 -3.36 8.76 -1.22
C ARG A 324 -2.96 9.96 -2.05
N GLN A 325 -1.82 9.89 -2.73
CA GLN A 325 -1.42 10.92 -3.70
C GLN A 325 -2.21 10.81 -5.00
N HIS A 326 -2.74 11.94 -5.48
CA HIS A 326 -3.47 12.00 -6.73
C HIS A 326 -2.60 11.50 -7.90
N TRP A 327 -3.17 10.61 -8.72
CA TRP A 327 -2.51 9.91 -9.83
C TRP A 327 -1.41 8.91 -9.43
N LEU A 328 -1.26 8.60 -8.14
CA LEU A 328 -0.08 7.92 -7.59
C LEU A 328 1.21 8.68 -7.97
N ARG A 329 1.13 10.01 -8.01
CA ARG A 329 2.24 10.87 -8.39
C ARG A 329 3.10 11.20 -7.18
N PHE A 330 4.21 10.48 -7.05
CA PHE A 330 5.19 10.73 -6.02
C PHE A 330 6.58 10.23 -6.41
N THR A 331 7.57 10.74 -5.68
CA THR A 331 8.86 10.09 -5.48
C THR A 331 9.03 9.91 -3.97
N LEU A 332 9.68 8.82 -3.54
CA LEU A 332 9.74 8.46 -2.11
C LEU A 332 10.49 9.51 -1.28
N ASP A 333 11.50 10.18 -1.85
CA ASP A 333 12.24 11.29 -1.24
C ASP A 333 11.36 12.51 -0.92
N ARG A 334 10.25 12.69 -1.64
CA ARG A 334 9.28 13.77 -1.38
C ARG A 334 8.09 13.31 -0.55
N LEU A 335 7.62 12.09 -0.81
CA LEU A 335 6.44 11.52 -0.16
C LEU A 335 6.66 11.33 1.35
N ILE A 336 7.71 10.60 1.71
CA ILE A 336 7.98 10.21 3.11
C ILE A 336 8.07 11.45 4.01
N PRO A 337 8.97 12.43 3.77
CA PRO A 337 9.09 13.55 4.69
C PRO A 337 7.85 14.46 4.68
N SER A 338 7.06 14.51 3.59
CA SER A 338 5.83 15.31 3.54
C SER A 338 4.69 14.68 4.36
N LEU A 339 4.58 13.35 4.37
CA LEU A 339 3.64 12.62 5.22
C LEU A 339 4.02 12.71 6.70
N GLU A 340 5.31 12.58 7.03
CA GLU A 340 5.79 12.74 8.41
C GLU A 340 5.51 14.15 8.94
N ARG A 341 5.77 15.21 8.15
CA ARG A 341 5.41 16.60 8.52
C ARG A 341 3.90 16.82 8.66
N SER A 342 3.08 16.01 7.98
CA SER A 342 1.62 16.07 8.07
C SER A 342 1.06 15.36 9.30
N GLY A 343 1.89 14.61 10.02
CA GLY A 343 1.44 13.73 11.10
C GLY A 343 0.54 12.60 10.60
N ALA A 344 0.74 12.14 9.35
CA ALA A 344 0.00 11.02 8.80
C ALA A 344 0.37 9.73 9.55
N LEU A 345 -0.60 8.83 9.71
CA LEU A 345 -0.41 7.50 10.28
C LEU A 345 -0.29 6.43 9.20
N TYR A 346 -0.80 6.72 8.00
CA TYR A 346 -0.65 5.83 6.86
C TYR A 346 -0.69 6.57 5.51
N ASP A 347 -0.26 5.86 4.47
CA ASP A 347 -0.46 6.20 3.05
C ASP A 347 -0.84 4.93 2.27
N THR A 348 -1.47 5.10 1.10
CA THR A 348 -1.92 4.00 0.22
C THR A 348 -1.47 4.19 -1.23
N SER A 349 -0.39 4.96 -1.46
CA SER A 349 0.00 5.38 -2.81
C SER A 349 0.90 4.39 -3.54
N ILE A 350 1.60 3.49 -2.85
CA ILE A 350 2.54 2.56 -3.47
C ILE A 350 1.77 1.46 -4.21
N GLY A 351 1.54 1.69 -5.51
CA GLY A 351 1.01 0.74 -6.49
C GLY A 351 1.29 1.21 -7.92
N TRP A 352 0.84 0.46 -8.93
CA TRP A 352 0.97 0.84 -10.34
C TRP A 352 -0.35 1.28 -10.95
N VAL A 353 -0.26 2.19 -11.92
CA VAL A 353 -1.43 2.60 -12.70
C VAL A 353 -1.72 1.66 -13.85
N GLU A 354 -0.68 1.04 -14.38
CA GLU A 354 -0.73 0.26 -15.61
C GLU A 354 -0.95 -1.25 -15.36
N ARG A 355 -0.79 -1.69 -14.11
CA ARG A 355 -0.70 -3.11 -13.71
C ARG A 355 -1.31 -3.36 -12.33
N ILE A 356 -1.91 -4.52 -12.15
CA ILE A 356 -2.21 -5.05 -10.81
C ILE A 356 -1.00 -5.82 -10.27
N GLY A 357 -0.82 -5.85 -8.94
CA GLY A 357 0.29 -6.56 -8.30
C GLY A 357 0.90 -5.83 -7.11
N TYR A 358 2.07 -6.29 -6.68
CA TYR A 358 2.74 -5.82 -5.46
C TYR A 358 3.99 -5.01 -5.79
N ARG A 359 3.85 -3.68 -5.87
CA ARG A 359 4.93 -2.77 -6.28
C ARG A 359 6.19 -2.86 -5.41
N ALA A 360 6.02 -2.93 -4.09
CA ALA A 360 7.11 -3.11 -3.13
C ALA A 360 7.43 -4.60 -2.84
N GLY A 361 6.94 -5.53 -3.67
CA GLY A 361 6.97 -6.97 -3.37
C GLY A 361 6.22 -7.37 -2.10
N ALA A 362 5.42 -6.49 -1.52
CA ALA A 362 4.75 -6.67 -0.23
C ALA A 362 3.24 -6.84 -0.41
N CYS A 363 2.70 -7.91 0.19
CA CYS A 363 1.26 -8.10 0.39
C CYS A 363 0.86 -7.83 1.86
N PHE A 364 1.58 -6.91 2.50
CA PHE A 364 1.39 -6.46 3.87
C PHE A 364 1.80 -4.99 4.00
N ALA A 365 1.28 -4.31 5.02
CA ALA A 365 1.66 -2.94 5.32
C ALA A 365 3.07 -2.87 5.93
N PHE A 366 3.79 -1.79 5.70
CA PHE A 366 5.13 -1.60 6.26
C PHE A 366 5.44 -0.10 6.40
N PRO A 367 6.28 0.32 7.36
CA PRO A 367 6.77 1.69 7.37
C PRO A 367 7.82 1.88 6.28
N PRO A 368 7.63 2.77 5.28
CA PRO A 368 8.62 3.00 4.24
C PRO A 368 10.00 3.38 4.81
N TYR A 369 11.08 2.99 4.14
CA TYR A 369 12.43 3.27 4.63
C TYR A 369 12.91 4.65 4.18
N ASN A 370 13.25 5.53 5.13
CA ASN A 370 13.82 6.83 4.85
C ASN A 370 15.35 6.70 4.71
N PHE A 371 15.85 6.63 3.48
CA PHE A 371 17.29 6.52 3.19
C PHE A 371 18.12 7.73 3.65
N ARG A 372 17.52 8.92 3.72
CA ARG A 372 18.24 10.14 4.16
C ARG A 372 18.58 10.08 5.64
N GLU A 373 17.68 9.50 6.43
CA GLU A 373 17.81 9.43 7.89
C GLU A 373 18.17 8.01 8.38
N GLU A 374 18.31 7.05 7.46
CA GLU A 374 18.60 5.62 7.74
C GLU A 374 17.70 5.05 8.86
N ARG A 375 16.38 5.24 8.70
CA ARG A 375 15.37 4.74 9.63
C ARG A 375 14.03 4.46 8.92
N PRO A 376 13.16 3.60 9.47
CA PRO A 376 11.76 3.55 9.06
C PRO A 376 11.06 4.92 9.22
N ALA A 377 10.09 5.18 8.36
CA ALA A 377 9.14 6.29 8.51
C ALA A 377 8.23 6.07 9.72
N THR A 378 7.60 7.15 10.21
CA THR A 378 6.68 7.11 11.36
C THR A 378 5.24 6.70 11.03
N PHE A 379 4.96 6.32 9.78
CA PHE A 379 3.64 5.93 9.28
C PHE A 379 3.70 4.60 8.53
N LEU A 380 2.55 3.95 8.32
CA LEU A 380 2.46 2.72 7.51
C LEU A 380 2.08 3.00 6.06
N GLU A 381 2.84 2.48 5.11
CA GLU A 381 2.32 2.26 3.77
C GLU A 381 1.41 1.03 3.77
N ILE A 382 0.23 1.17 3.17
CA ILE A 382 -0.72 0.08 2.88
C ILE A 382 -0.75 -0.11 1.35
N PRO A 383 0.08 -1.02 0.80
CA PRO A 383 0.32 -1.10 -0.64
C PRO A 383 -0.96 -1.28 -1.45
N LEU A 384 -1.06 -0.58 -2.57
CA LEU A 384 -2.16 -0.70 -3.51
C LEU A 384 -1.93 -1.91 -4.42
N ALA A 385 -2.75 -2.95 -4.25
CA ALA A 385 -2.63 -4.18 -5.02
C ALA A 385 -3.39 -4.13 -6.36
N ALA A 386 -4.55 -3.48 -6.38
CA ALA A 386 -5.34 -3.32 -7.59
C ALA A 386 -6.21 -2.07 -7.52
N MET A 387 -6.46 -1.48 -8.69
CA MET A 387 -7.50 -0.48 -8.85
C MET A 387 -8.25 -0.65 -10.17
N ASP A 388 -9.43 -0.04 -10.25
CA ASP A 388 -10.26 0.00 -11.45
C ASP A 388 -9.48 0.37 -12.72
N LEU A 389 -8.63 1.40 -12.66
CA LEU A 389 -7.82 1.86 -13.78
C LEU A 389 -6.74 0.84 -14.19
N SER A 390 -6.07 0.18 -13.25
CA SER A 390 -5.05 -0.83 -13.54
C SER A 390 -5.66 -2.03 -14.27
N LEU A 391 -6.85 -2.47 -13.85
CA LEU A 391 -7.60 -3.51 -14.57
C LEU A 391 -7.90 -3.09 -16.02
N ARG A 392 -8.29 -1.82 -16.20
CA ARG A 392 -8.55 -1.27 -17.53
C ARG A 392 -7.29 -1.19 -18.39
N PHE A 393 -6.18 -0.72 -17.84
CA PHE A 393 -4.90 -0.59 -18.57
C PHE A 393 -4.36 -1.95 -18.99
N GLU A 394 -4.34 -2.92 -18.06
CA GLU A 394 -3.74 -4.23 -18.30
C GLU A 394 -4.60 -5.10 -19.23
N PHE A 395 -5.92 -5.07 -19.08
CA PHE A 395 -6.83 -5.95 -19.81
C PHE A 395 -7.60 -5.24 -20.93
N GLY A 396 -7.40 -3.94 -21.15
CA GLY A 396 -7.88 -3.23 -22.34
C GLY A 396 -9.39 -2.96 -22.39
N GLY A 397 -10.11 -3.03 -21.28
CA GLY A 397 -11.58 -2.96 -21.24
C GLY A 397 -12.27 -4.29 -21.51
N GLU A 398 -13.61 -4.31 -21.49
CA GLU A 398 -14.49 -5.50 -21.44
C GLU A 398 -14.01 -6.71 -22.27
N GLY A 399 -14.07 -7.90 -21.68
CA GLY A 399 -14.05 -9.19 -22.40
C GLY A 399 -12.69 -9.85 -22.69
N LYS A 400 -11.53 -9.24 -22.36
CA LYS A 400 -10.21 -9.88 -22.62
C LYS A 400 -9.67 -10.74 -21.49
N ALA A 401 -10.01 -10.43 -20.25
CA ALA A 401 -9.69 -11.22 -19.06
C ALA A 401 -10.78 -11.01 -17.99
N ASP A 402 -11.03 -12.04 -17.19
CA ASP A 402 -11.93 -11.92 -16.04
C ASP A 402 -11.22 -11.14 -14.92
N GLY A 403 -11.46 -9.82 -14.87
CA GLY A 403 -10.85 -8.94 -13.87
C GLY A 403 -11.19 -9.33 -12.43
N PHE A 404 -12.35 -9.96 -12.18
CA PHE A 404 -12.65 -10.51 -10.87
C PHE A 404 -11.73 -11.69 -10.55
N ALA A 405 -11.56 -12.63 -11.48
CA ALA A 405 -10.66 -13.77 -11.29
C ALA A 405 -9.20 -13.33 -11.04
N GLU A 406 -8.74 -12.29 -11.73
CA GLU A 406 -7.39 -11.76 -11.57
C GLU A 406 -7.16 -11.10 -10.19
N VAL A 407 -8.11 -10.29 -9.71
CA VAL A 407 -8.01 -9.72 -8.35
C VAL A 407 -8.22 -10.80 -7.29
N ALA A 408 -9.12 -11.77 -7.51
CA ALA A 408 -9.32 -12.90 -6.59
C ALA A 408 -8.04 -13.75 -6.44
N LYS A 409 -7.29 -13.97 -7.54
CA LYS A 409 -5.97 -14.62 -7.51
C LYS A 409 -4.96 -13.80 -6.69
N LEU A 410 -4.91 -12.48 -6.86
CA LEU A 410 -4.07 -11.62 -6.02
C LEU A 410 -4.43 -11.76 -4.54
N LEU A 411 -5.71 -11.68 -4.18
CA LEU A 411 -6.12 -11.85 -2.79
C LEU A 411 -5.77 -13.25 -2.25
N ALA A 412 -5.86 -14.30 -3.08
CA ALA A 412 -5.45 -15.65 -2.71
C ALA A 412 -3.93 -15.76 -2.47
N THR A 413 -3.12 -15.12 -3.31
CA THR A 413 -1.66 -15.01 -3.13
C THR A 413 -1.34 -14.26 -1.84
N SER A 414 -2.03 -13.14 -1.58
CA SER A 414 -1.87 -12.36 -0.35
C SER A 414 -2.17 -13.21 0.91
N ARG A 415 -3.27 -13.98 0.91
CA ARG A 415 -3.60 -14.94 1.98
C ARG A 415 -2.54 -16.03 2.19
N ARG A 416 -1.87 -16.45 1.11
CA ARG A 416 -0.85 -17.52 1.18
C ARG A 416 0.42 -17.07 1.88
N TYR A 417 0.89 -15.85 1.60
CA TYR A 417 2.18 -15.37 2.08
C TYR A 417 2.10 -14.33 3.19
N GLY A 418 0.90 -13.88 3.55
CA GLY A 418 0.72 -12.88 4.59
C GLY A 418 -0.69 -12.83 5.14
N TRP A 419 -0.91 -11.83 5.97
CA TRP A 419 -2.16 -11.57 6.67
C TRP A 419 -2.89 -10.37 6.04
N GLY A 420 -2.49 -9.96 4.84
CA GLY A 420 -3.01 -8.80 4.15
C GLY A 420 -2.48 -7.49 4.74
N GLY A 421 -3.27 -6.43 4.64
CA GLY A 421 -2.76 -5.05 4.74
C GLY A 421 -2.46 -4.45 3.38
N ILE A 422 -3.32 -4.76 2.41
CA ILE A 422 -3.28 -4.26 1.04
C ILE A 422 -4.55 -3.47 0.74
N SER A 423 -4.42 -2.40 -0.04
CA SER A 423 -5.55 -1.58 -0.45
C SER A 423 -6.05 -1.97 -1.84
N LEU A 424 -7.36 -1.82 -2.03
CA LEU A 424 -8.06 -1.87 -3.29
C LEU A 424 -8.70 -0.50 -3.54
N LEU A 425 -8.48 0.07 -4.74
CA LEU A 425 -9.04 1.39 -5.10
C LEU A 425 -10.07 1.27 -6.22
N TRP A 426 -11.29 1.70 -5.92
CA TRP A 426 -12.31 1.95 -6.94
C TRP A 426 -12.75 3.39 -6.87
N HIS A 427 -12.67 4.14 -7.96
CA HIS A 427 -13.21 5.48 -7.98
C HIS A 427 -14.74 5.40 -7.95
N PRO A 428 -15.45 6.27 -7.20
CA PRO A 428 -16.92 6.26 -7.16
C PRO A 428 -17.56 6.28 -8.56
N ARG A 429 -16.90 6.91 -9.53
CA ARG A 429 -17.36 6.99 -10.92
C ARG A 429 -17.35 5.65 -11.67
N ALA A 430 -16.67 4.62 -11.18
CA ALA A 430 -16.73 3.27 -11.73
C ALA A 430 -18.08 2.60 -11.50
N PHE A 431 -18.83 3.02 -10.47
CA PHE A 431 -20.13 2.43 -10.08
C PHE A 431 -21.32 3.01 -10.84
N GLY A 432 -21.10 4.04 -11.66
CA GLY A 432 -22.13 4.62 -12.49
C GLY A 432 -21.68 5.90 -13.22
N GLY A 433 -22.10 6.02 -14.47
CA GLY A 433 -21.98 7.25 -15.26
C GLY A 433 -20.59 7.71 -15.69
N GLY A 434 -19.55 6.96 -15.34
CA GLY A 434 -18.20 7.30 -15.68
C GLY A 434 -17.77 6.98 -17.11
N TRP A 435 -16.47 7.18 -17.33
CA TRP A 435 -15.69 6.74 -18.49
C TRP A 435 -15.41 5.23 -18.49
N MET A 436 -15.93 4.47 -17.51
CA MET A 436 -15.75 3.02 -17.34
C MET A 436 -17.08 2.30 -17.54
N SER A 437 -17.01 1.02 -17.91
CA SER A 437 -18.19 0.18 -17.99
C SER A 437 -18.74 -0.15 -16.61
N ARG A 438 -20.00 -0.58 -16.57
CA ARG A 438 -20.64 -1.06 -15.33
C ARG A 438 -19.93 -2.29 -14.77
N GLU A 439 -19.41 -3.15 -15.65
CA GLU A 439 -18.68 -4.36 -15.26
C GLU A 439 -17.48 -4.06 -14.35
N THR A 440 -16.79 -2.93 -14.55
CA THR A 440 -15.69 -2.52 -13.66
C THR A 440 -16.17 -2.33 -12.22
N GLY A 441 -17.33 -1.70 -12.01
CA GLY A 441 -17.93 -1.55 -10.68
C GLY A 441 -18.45 -2.88 -10.13
N ASP A 442 -19.00 -3.76 -10.97
CA ASP A 442 -19.51 -5.07 -10.56
C ASP A 442 -18.40 -6.00 -10.02
N ILE A 443 -17.16 -5.87 -10.52
CA ILE A 443 -16.01 -6.58 -9.96
C ILE A 443 -15.84 -6.27 -8.47
N TYR A 444 -15.95 -5.00 -8.07
CA TYR A 444 -15.83 -4.60 -6.67
C TYR A 444 -16.91 -5.25 -5.80
N TRP A 445 -18.17 -5.21 -6.25
CA TRP A 445 -19.27 -5.84 -5.53
C TRP A 445 -19.10 -7.35 -5.40
N LYS A 446 -18.67 -8.02 -6.48
CA LYS A 446 -18.36 -9.45 -6.45
C LYS A 446 -17.25 -9.77 -5.46
N LEU A 447 -16.16 -9.00 -5.42
CA LEU A 447 -15.06 -9.20 -4.46
C LEU A 447 -15.57 -9.05 -3.02
N LEU A 448 -16.37 -8.02 -2.75
CA LEU A 448 -16.99 -7.83 -1.44
C LEU A 448 -17.89 -9.00 -1.07
N ASP A 449 -18.75 -9.47 -1.98
CA ASP A 449 -19.72 -10.53 -1.71
C ASP A 449 -19.06 -11.88 -1.37
N HIS A 450 -17.85 -12.15 -1.89
CA HIS A 450 -17.07 -13.35 -1.56
C HIS A 450 -16.24 -13.25 -0.26
N ARG A 451 -16.18 -12.07 0.38
CA ARG A 451 -15.31 -11.85 1.56
C ARG A 451 -15.53 -12.85 2.69
N TRP A 452 -16.77 -13.29 2.91
CA TRP A 452 -17.11 -14.24 3.97
C TRP A 452 -16.57 -15.64 3.67
N GLU A 453 -16.67 -16.07 2.41
CA GLU A 453 -16.11 -17.34 1.94
C GLU A 453 -14.59 -17.34 2.14
N TRP A 454 -13.94 -16.23 1.81
CA TRP A 454 -12.47 -16.09 1.91
C TRP A 454 -11.98 -15.73 3.31
N LYS A 455 -12.88 -15.44 4.25
CA LYS A 455 -12.58 -14.94 5.61
C LYS A 455 -11.74 -13.66 5.59
N ASP A 456 -11.95 -12.82 4.58
CA ASP A 456 -11.30 -11.52 4.45
C ASP A 456 -12.00 -10.49 5.36
N LYS A 457 -11.22 -9.76 6.16
CA LYS A 457 -11.69 -8.61 6.94
C LYS A 457 -11.49 -7.34 6.13
N TRP A 458 -12.59 -6.77 5.67
CA TRP A 458 -12.61 -5.49 4.97
C TRP A 458 -12.75 -4.35 5.97
N LEU A 459 -11.78 -3.44 5.97
CA LEU A 459 -11.70 -2.32 6.92
C LEU A 459 -11.41 -1.00 6.20
N THR A 460 -11.72 0.10 6.88
CA THR A 460 -11.11 1.39 6.57
C THR A 460 -9.61 1.34 6.90
N ALA A 461 -8.82 2.15 6.20
CA ALA A 461 -7.38 2.22 6.39
C ALA A 461 -7.00 2.56 7.84
N ILE A 462 -7.67 3.53 8.47
CA ILE A 462 -7.41 3.85 9.88
C ILE A 462 -7.78 2.71 10.83
N LYS A 463 -8.86 1.97 10.56
CA LYS A 463 -9.22 0.82 11.40
C LYS A 463 -8.20 -0.31 11.29
N PHE A 464 -7.64 -0.51 10.09
CA PHE A 464 -6.51 -1.41 9.91
C PHE A 464 -5.31 -0.94 10.73
N VAL A 465 -4.88 0.33 10.58
CA VAL A 465 -3.73 0.89 11.34
C VAL A 465 -3.95 0.71 12.84
N GLN A 466 -5.12 1.06 13.38
CA GLN A 466 -5.46 0.88 14.80
C GLN A 466 -5.34 -0.58 15.26
N ALA A 467 -5.82 -1.53 14.44
CA ALA A 467 -5.78 -2.95 14.76
C ALA A 467 -4.35 -3.52 14.73
N THR A 468 -3.43 -2.88 14.00
CA THR A 468 -2.09 -3.43 13.75
C THR A 468 -0.97 -2.63 14.40
N HIS A 469 -1.24 -1.41 14.85
CA HIS A 469 -0.22 -0.47 15.29
C HIS A 469 0.66 -1.06 16.39
N GLN A 470 0.04 -1.63 17.42
CA GLN A 470 0.74 -2.19 18.58
C GLN A 470 1.87 -3.14 18.14
N ARG A 471 1.60 -3.97 17.14
CA ARG A 471 2.52 -4.97 16.63
C ARG A 471 3.78 -4.38 15.99
N TYR A 472 3.64 -3.26 15.27
CA TYR A 472 4.79 -2.55 14.73
C TYR A 472 5.53 -1.76 15.83
N SER A 473 4.82 -1.19 16.81
CA SER A 473 5.47 -0.48 17.92
C SER A 473 6.24 -1.41 18.87
N GLU A 474 5.73 -2.60 19.15
CA GLU A 474 6.39 -3.58 20.03
C GLU A 474 7.73 -4.07 19.48
N VAL A 475 7.87 -4.13 18.15
CA VAL A 475 9.14 -4.45 17.50
C VAL A 475 10.01 -3.21 17.25
N GLY A 476 9.56 -2.01 17.66
CA GLY A 476 10.29 -0.75 17.48
C GLY A 476 10.34 -0.25 16.03
N LEU A 477 9.30 -0.48 15.25
CA LEU A 477 9.14 0.05 13.89
C LEU A 477 8.27 1.31 13.81
N LEU A 478 7.33 1.47 14.75
CA LEU A 478 6.52 2.68 14.89
C LEU A 478 6.66 3.25 16.30
N PRO A 479 6.46 4.57 16.49
CA PRO A 479 6.43 5.18 17.82
C PRO A 479 5.35 4.53 18.70
N ALA A 480 5.56 4.40 20.01
CA ALA A 480 4.49 3.96 20.90
C ALA A 480 3.33 4.97 20.88
N VAL A 481 2.09 4.48 20.86
CA VAL A 481 0.92 5.37 20.84
C VAL A 481 0.63 5.89 22.24
N HIS A 482 0.61 7.21 22.39
CA HIS A 482 -0.19 7.84 23.44
C HIS A 482 -1.64 7.84 22.97
N VAL A 483 -2.49 7.07 23.68
CA VAL A 483 -3.94 6.89 23.53
C VAL A 483 -4.56 7.56 22.30
N TRP A 484 -5.10 6.77 21.36
CA TRP A 484 -5.94 7.22 20.25
C TRP A 484 -7.26 7.84 20.75
N GLY A 485 -7.19 9.01 21.38
CA GLY A 485 -8.29 9.66 22.08
C GLY A 485 -8.51 11.08 21.58
N ALA A 486 -9.75 11.33 21.15
CA ALA A 486 -10.43 12.61 20.92
C ALA A 486 -9.58 13.79 20.40
N ALA A 487 -9.81 14.15 19.13
CA ALA A 487 -9.57 15.45 18.51
C ALA A 487 -9.08 16.56 19.46
N GLY A 488 -7.77 16.68 19.66
CA GLY A 488 -7.24 17.75 20.52
C GLY A 488 -5.73 17.75 20.72
N GLU A 489 -5.10 16.59 20.93
CA GLU A 489 -3.69 16.58 21.37
C GLU A 489 -2.66 16.50 20.24
N ASN A 490 -2.98 15.88 19.11
CA ASN A 490 -2.04 15.80 17.97
C ASN A 490 -1.78 17.16 17.29
N ALA A 491 -2.54 18.21 17.60
CA ALA A 491 -2.28 19.55 17.10
C ALA A 491 -1.06 20.21 17.77
N ARG A 492 -0.73 19.83 19.02
CA ARG A 492 0.36 20.48 19.78
C ARG A 492 1.76 20.05 19.35
N VAL A 493 1.90 18.91 18.66
CA VAL A 493 3.20 18.44 18.17
C VAL A 493 3.62 19.20 16.89
N CYS A 494 2.67 19.71 16.10
CA CYS A 494 2.99 20.50 14.90
C CYS A 494 3.47 21.93 15.24
N ASP A 495 2.97 22.54 16.31
CA ASP A 495 3.36 23.91 16.69
C ASP A 495 4.80 23.99 17.23
N ALA A 496 5.35 22.89 17.76
CA ALA A 496 6.70 22.86 18.30
C ALA A 496 7.81 22.61 17.25
N VAL A 497 7.44 22.26 16.00
CA VAL A 497 8.39 22.01 14.90
C VAL A 497 8.53 23.23 13.97
N LEU A 498 7.77 24.31 14.21
CA LEU A 498 7.75 25.52 13.40
C LEU A 498 8.20 26.79 14.14
N THR A 499 8.88 26.67 15.28
CA THR A 499 9.59 27.78 15.95
C THR A 499 11.09 27.65 15.84
#